data_AF-A0A5C6LLF0-F1
#
_entry.id   AF-A0A5C6LLF0-F1
#
_cell.length_a   1.000
_cell.length_b   1.000
_cell.length_c   1.000
_cell.angle_alpha   90.00
_cell.angle_beta   90.00
_cell.angle_gamma   90.00
#
_symmetry.space_group_name_H-M   'P 1'
#
loop_
_entity.id
_entity.type
_entity.pdbx_description
1 polymer ?
#
loop_
_entity_poly.entity_id
_entity_poly.type
_entity_poly.pdbx_seq_one_letter_code
_entity_poly.pdbx_strand_id
1 'polypeptide(L)'
;MSLAAEIPSSFRNDPVPFSYENRKSGFPVNVKIADTAYTRIFGLPLLAGANFSNNDTLNDEAILSMMAIKQLGLVSPQDAIGKRINIWGRDKRIVGVVADFHSQDLHHAMRPVILLNFPSEYSIAALKISTVDAIPAIEKTWSTIYPDQVFRVNFVDDMLARFYLTENILLGPIQLFALVAVLLGCLGLYGLTLFIAAARNKEISIRKVFGASVISMVTMLAKDLSVWL
;
A
#
# COMPACT_ATOMS: atom_id res chain seq x y z
N MET A 1 8.35 -23.87 8.78
CA MET A 1 8.93 -23.32 7.54
C MET A 1 7.82 -23.31 6.51
N SER A 2 7.70 -22.23 5.74
CA SER A 2 6.77 -22.10 4.61
C SER A 2 7.59 -21.79 3.38
N LEU A 3 7.30 -22.48 2.29
CA LEU A 3 7.86 -22.19 0.97
C LEU A 3 6.88 -21.31 0.20
N ALA A 4 7.40 -20.28 -0.43
CA ALA A 4 6.62 -19.35 -1.23
C ALA A 4 7.48 -18.79 -2.35
N ALA A 5 6.85 -18.17 -3.34
CA ALA A 5 7.60 -17.29 -4.24
C ALA A 5 7.88 -15.94 -3.54
N GLU A 6 6.95 -15.49 -2.68
CA GLU A 6 6.97 -14.14 -2.13
C GLU A 6 6.29 -14.07 -0.75
N ILE A 7 6.76 -13.17 0.11
CA ILE A 7 6.05 -12.80 1.34
C ILE A 7 4.75 -12.03 1.00
N PRO A 8 3.77 -11.93 1.93
CA PRO A 8 2.49 -11.31 1.63
C PRO A 8 2.63 -9.92 1.02
N SER A 9 3.46 -9.06 1.60
CA SER A 9 3.78 -7.72 1.12
C SER A 9 5.06 -7.75 0.27
N SER A 10 4.92 -7.74 -1.06
CA SER A 10 6.08 -7.74 -1.97
C SER A 10 5.98 -6.61 -3.01
N PHE A 11 7.14 -6.15 -3.47
CA PHE A 11 7.28 -5.10 -4.48
C PHE A 11 6.77 -5.54 -5.87
N ARG A 12 6.71 -6.85 -6.14
CA ARG A 12 6.24 -7.39 -7.41
C ARG A 12 4.78 -7.79 -7.29
N ASN A 13 3.91 -7.03 -7.95
CA ASN A 13 2.50 -7.36 -8.06
C ASN A 13 2.01 -6.97 -9.44
N ASP A 14 2.23 -7.88 -10.40
CA ASP A 14 1.67 -7.78 -11.74
C ASP A 14 0.24 -8.33 -11.67
N PRO A 15 -0.80 -7.49 -11.81
CA PRO A 15 -2.18 -7.95 -11.72
C PRO A 15 -2.50 -8.81 -12.93
N VAL A 16 -3.04 -9.98 -12.69
CA VAL A 16 -3.36 -10.94 -13.75
C VAL A 16 -4.87 -11.06 -13.93
N PRO A 17 -5.36 -11.18 -15.17
CA PRO A 17 -6.74 -11.50 -15.41
C PRO A 17 -7.01 -12.96 -15.01
N PHE A 18 -8.22 -13.23 -14.55
CA PHE A 18 -8.70 -14.57 -14.28
C PHE A 18 -10.15 -14.71 -14.76
N SER A 19 -10.61 -15.94 -14.88
CA SER A 19 -12.01 -16.25 -15.12
C SER A 19 -12.58 -17.00 -13.93
N TYR A 20 -13.86 -16.82 -13.67
CA TYR A 20 -14.62 -17.50 -12.63
C TYR A 20 -15.82 -18.17 -13.28
N GLU A 21 -15.99 -19.49 -13.08
CA GLU A 21 -17.08 -20.27 -13.68
C GLU A 21 -17.21 -20.03 -15.21
N ASN A 22 -16.09 -20.09 -15.93
CA ASN A 22 -15.97 -19.84 -17.38
C ASN A 22 -16.39 -18.43 -17.85
N ARG A 23 -16.54 -17.46 -16.94
CA ARG A 23 -16.78 -16.06 -17.27
C ARG A 23 -15.57 -15.21 -16.88
N LYS A 24 -15.20 -14.23 -17.70
CA LYS A 24 -14.15 -13.27 -17.34
C LYS A 24 -14.59 -12.53 -16.07
N SER A 25 -13.70 -12.44 -15.08
CA SER A 25 -14.00 -11.79 -13.79
C SER A 25 -14.31 -10.30 -13.92
N GLY A 26 -13.78 -9.64 -14.96
CA GLY A 26 -13.93 -8.20 -15.18
C GLY A 26 -12.98 -7.33 -14.35
N PHE A 27 -12.11 -7.94 -13.51
CA PHE A 27 -11.10 -7.25 -12.73
C PHE A 27 -9.83 -8.10 -12.57
N PRO A 28 -8.65 -7.48 -12.46
CA PRO A 28 -7.41 -8.21 -12.26
C PRO A 28 -7.18 -8.54 -10.78
N VAL A 29 -6.41 -9.59 -10.52
CA VAL A 29 -6.04 -10.06 -9.18
C VAL A 29 -4.53 -10.14 -9.03
N ASN A 30 -4.05 -9.94 -7.80
CA ASN A 30 -2.66 -10.27 -7.48
C ASN A 30 -2.58 -11.77 -7.15
N VAL A 31 -1.58 -12.47 -7.69
CA VAL A 31 -1.34 -13.87 -7.37
C VAL A 31 -0.17 -13.97 -6.42
N LYS A 32 -0.33 -14.78 -5.37
CA LYS A 32 0.78 -15.17 -4.49
C LYS A 32 0.93 -16.68 -4.50
N ILE A 33 2.16 -17.13 -4.69
CA ILE A 33 2.49 -18.55 -4.68
C ILE A 33 2.88 -18.91 -3.25
N ALA A 34 2.11 -19.81 -2.66
CA ALA A 34 2.13 -20.10 -1.24
C ALA A 34 1.91 -21.59 -0.99
N ASP A 35 2.71 -22.16 -0.11
CA ASP A 35 2.53 -23.53 0.36
C ASP A 35 1.41 -23.65 1.43
N THR A 36 1.22 -24.87 1.91
CA THR A 36 0.24 -25.19 2.96
C THR A 36 0.56 -24.53 4.31
N ALA A 37 1.82 -24.13 4.57
CA ALA A 37 2.22 -23.49 5.82
C ALA A 37 2.12 -21.96 5.80
N TYR A 38 1.91 -21.36 4.63
CA TYR A 38 1.94 -19.91 4.41
C TYR A 38 0.94 -19.14 5.28
N THR A 39 -0.33 -19.54 5.24
CA THR A 39 -1.40 -18.90 6.02
C THR A 39 -1.12 -18.97 7.53
N ARG A 40 -0.54 -20.08 8.00
CA ARG A 40 -0.15 -20.26 9.41
C ARG A 40 1.04 -19.38 9.80
N ILE A 41 2.07 -19.31 8.97
CA ILE A 41 3.29 -18.54 9.28
C ILE A 41 3.02 -17.05 9.29
N PHE A 42 2.23 -16.56 8.33
CA PHE A 42 1.87 -15.14 8.23
C PHE A 42 0.60 -14.77 9.00
N GLY A 43 -0.04 -15.72 9.70
CA GLY A 43 -1.20 -15.46 10.54
C GLY A 43 -2.44 -15.00 9.76
N LEU A 44 -2.62 -15.48 8.52
CA LEU A 44 -3.77 -15.16 7.68
C LEU A 44 -4.97 -16.01 8.10
N PRO A 45 -6.05 -15.41 8.66
CA PRO A 45 -7.19 -16.17 9.11
C PRO A 45 -8.03 -16.65 7.93
N LEU A 46 -8.41 -17.93 7.96
CA LEU A 46 -9.36 -18.53 7.02
C LEU A 46 -10.78 -18.17 7.45
N LEU A 47 -11.53 -17.55 6.54
CA LEU A 47 -12.92 -17.13 6.72
C LEU A 47 -13.92 -18.21 6.29
N ALA A 48 -13.57 -19.03 5.28
CA ALA A 48 -14.38 -20.14 4.81
C ALA A 48 -13.51 -21.22 4.16
N GLY A 49 -14.01 -22.46 4.15
CA GLY A 49 -13.35 -23.60 3.53
C GLY A 49 -12.14 -24.11 4.33
N ALA A 50 -11.17 -24.65 3.62
CA ALA A 50 -9.95 -25.22 4.17
C ALA A 50 -8.70 -24.61 3.52
N ASN A 51 -7.56 -24.85 4.14
CA ASN A 51 -6.26 -24.53 3.54
C ASN A 51 -5.93 -25.50 2.39
N PHE A 52 -4.84 -25.23 1.66
CA PHE A 52 -4.32 -26.15 0.66
C PHE A 52 -4.15 -27.56 1.25
N SER A 53 -4.58 -28.56 0.49
CA SER A 53 -4.31 -29.96 0.79
C SER A 53 -2.82 -30.25 0.60
N ASN A 54 -2.29 -31.23 1.34
CA ASN A 54 -0.90 -31.69 1.19
C ASN A 54 -0.67 -32.50 -0.12
N ASN A 55 -1.55 -32.34 -1.11
CA ASN A 55 -1.48 -33.09 -2.36
C ASN A 55 -0.77 -32.24 -3.43
N ASP A 56 0.56 -32.12 -3.30
CA ASP A 56 1.41 -31.29 -4.15
C ASP A 56 1.41 -31.68 -5.64
N THR A 57 0.80 -32.83 -5.99
CA THR A 57 0.82 -33.38 -7.35
C THR A 57 -0.20 -32.72 -8.29
N LEU A 58 -1.38 -32.33 -7.79
CA LEU A 58 -2.46 -31.84 -8.66
C LEU A 58 -2.37 -30.33 -8.90
N ASN A 59 -1.83 -29.57 -7.93
CA ASN A 59 -1.71 -28.11 -7.96
C ASN A 59 -3.00 -27.43 -8.45
N ASP A 60 -4.17 -28.01 -8.19
CA ASP A 60 -5.46 -27.61 -8.74
C ASP A 60 -6.27 -26.77 -7.76
N GLU A 61 -5.65 -26.31 -6.68
CA GLU A 61 -6.33 -25.58 -5.60
C GLU A 61 -5.99 -24.09 -5.62
N ALA A 62 -6.96 -23.27 -5.25
CA ALA A 62 -6.82 -21.83 -5.08
C ALA A 62 -7.52 -21.38 -3.79
N ILE A 63 -6.94 -20.36 -3.15
CA ILE A 63 -7.56 -19.69 -2.00
C ILE A 63 -7.75 -18.22 -2.36
N LEU A 64 -8.95 -17.69 -2.14
CA LEU A 64 -9.30 -16.32 -2.50
C LEU A 64 -9.28 -15.41 -1.27
N SER A 65 -8.97 -14.13 -1.47
CA SER A 65 -9.23 -13.08 -0.46
C SER A 65 -10.72 -12.71 -0.40
N MET A 66 -11.16 -12.17 0.74
CA MET A 66 -12.54 -11.68 0.90
C MET A 66 -12.89 -10.55 -0.08
N MET A 67 -11.94 -9.70 -0.45
CA MET A 67 -12.09 -8.69 -1.51
C MET A 67 -12.44 -9.34 -2.85
N ALA A 68 -11.78 -10.45 -3.21
CA ALA A 68 -12.08 -11.15 -4.45
C ALA A 68 -13.53 -11.68 -4.44
N ILE A 69 -13.99 -12.21 -3.29
CA ILE A 69 -15.38 -12.66 -3.12
C ILE A 69 -16.37 -11.52 -3.33
N LYS A 70 -16.13 -10.37 -2.69
CA LYS A 70 -16.97 -9.17 -2.83
C LYS A 70 -17.01 -8.66 -4.27
N GLN A 71 -15.86 -8.61 -4.95
CA GLN A 71 -15.78 -8.14 -6.33
C GLN A 71 -16.40 -9.12 -7.34
N LEU A 72 -16.42 -10.42 -7.03
CA LEU A 72 -17.18 -11.42 -7.77
C LEU A 72 -18.70 -11.32 -7.56
N GLY A 73 -19.17 -10.42 -6.69
CA GLY A 73 -20.59 -10.24 -6.38
C GLY A 73 -21.18 -11.35 -5.51
N LEU A 74 -20.34 -12.12 -4.81
CA LEU A 74 -20.79 -13.17 -3.90
C LEU A 74 -21.12 -12.57 -2.52
N VAL A 75 -22.22 -13.00 -1.93
CA VAL A 75 -22.70 -12.50 -0.64
C VAL A 75 -21.95 -13.17 0.51
N SER A 76 -21.68 -14.47 0.38
CA SER A 76 -21.02 -15.26 1.41
C SER A 76 -19.69 -15.86 0.92
N PRO A 77 -18.63 -15.87 1.75
CA PRO A 77 -17.38 -16.54 1.40
C PRO A 77 -17.55 -18.06 1.19
N GLN A 78 -18.55 -18.68 1.84
CA GLN A 78 -18.87 -20.09 1.59
C GLN A 78 -19.35 -20.35 0.15
N ASP A 79 -19.99 -19.37 -0.51
CA ASP A 79 -20.55 -19.54 -1.87
C ASP A 79 -19.46 -19.71 -2.93
N ALA A 80 -18.21 -19.38 -2.60
CA ALA A 80 -17.07 -19.53 -3.49
C ALA A 80 -16.45 -20.94 -3.42
N ILE A 81 -16.66 -21.66 -2.32
CA ILE A 81 -16.00 -22.95 -2.07
C ILE A 81 -16.49 -24.00 -3.07
N GLY A 82 -15.55 -24.75 -3.66
CA GLY A 82 -15.83 -25.80 -4.66
C GLY A 82 -15.98 -25.29 -6.10
N LYS A 83 -16.12 -23.98 -6.30
CA LYS A 83 -16.21 -23.37 -7.63
C LYS A 83 -14.86 -23.31 -8.32
N ARG A 84 -14.88 -23.09 -9.64
CA ARG A 84 -13.66 -23.08 -10.46
C ARG A 84 -13.30 -21.69 -10.92
N ILE A 85 -12.01 -21.40 -10.86
CA ILE A 85 -11.38 -20.27 -11.53
C ILE A 85 -10.44 -20.79 -12.60
N ASN A 86 -10.28 -20.03 -13.69
CA ASN A 86 -9.21 -20.27 -14.65
C ASN A 86 -8.20 -19.12 -14.55
N ILE A 87 -6.95 -19.47 -14.26
CA ILE A 87 -5.85 -18.51 -14.14
C ILE A 87 -4.61 -19.09 -14.81
N TRP A 88 -3.94 -18.27 -15.62
CA TRP A 88 -2.82 -18.71 -16.47
C TRP A 88 -3.13 -19.96 -17.31
N GLY A 89 -4.37 -20.07 -17.82
CA GLY A 89 -4.83 -21.18 -18.63
C GLY A 89 -5.06 -22.49 -17.86
N ARG A 90 -4.99 -22.47 -16.52
CA ARG A 90 -5.23 -23.64 -15.67
C ARG A 90 -6.45 -23.45 -14.80
N ASP A 91 -7.30 -24.47 -14.79
CA ASP A 91 -8.44 -24.52 -13.87
C ASP A 91 -7.95 -24.83 -12.46
N LYS A 92 -8.47 -24.06 -11.50
CA LYS A 92 -8.25 -24.25 -10.07
C LYS A 92 -9.59 -24.29 -9.36
N ARG A 93 -9.75 -25.22 -8.44
CA ARG A 93 -10.85 -25.29 -7.49
C ARG A 93 -10.58 -24.37 -6.31
N ILE A 94 -11.57 -23.56 -5.97
CA ILE A 94 -11.52 -22.72 -4.79
C ILE A 94 -11.74 -23.60 -3.55
N VAL A 95 -10.74 -23.69 -2.68
CA VAL A 95 -10.79 -24.53 -1.46
C VAL A 95 -10.95 -23.73 -0.19
N GLY A 96 -10.57 -22.45 -0.22
CA GLY A 96 -10.64 -21.59 0.95
C GLY A 96 -10.80 -20.12 0.61
N VAL A 97 -11.23 -19.35 1.60
CA VAL A 97 -11.25 -17.90 1.59
C VAL A 97 -10.48 -17.40 2.80
N VAL A 98 -9.53 -16.49 2.60
CA VAL A 98 -8.76 -15.82 3.66
C VAL A 98 -9.21 -14.38 3.84
N ALA A 99 -8.94 -13.82 5.02
CA ALA A 99 -9.10 -12.39 5.22
C ALA A 99 -8.16 -11.58 4.32
N ASP A 100 -8.56 -10.35 4.09
CA ASP A 100 -7.81 -9.45 3.25
C ASP A 100 -6.50 -9.04 3.92
N PHE A 101 -5.44 -8.98 3.12
CA PHE A 101 -4.13 -8.53 3.55
C PHE A 101 -3.52 -7.63 2.49
N HIS A 102 -2.63 -6.74 2.92
CA HIS A 102 -1.93 -5.85 2.01
C HIS A 102 -0.86 -6.63 1.26
N SER A 103 -1.16 -6.91 -0.01
CA SER A 103 -0.20 -7.55 -0.91
C SER A 103 0.87 -6.61 -1.46
N GLN A 104 0.58 -5.30 -1.43
CA GLN A 104 1.41 -4.20 -1.94
C GLN A 104 1.76 -3.23 -0.80
N ASP A 105 2.63 -2.27 -1.10
CA ASP A 105 2.92 -1.09 -0.30
C ASP A 105 1.62 -0.39 0.14
N LEU A 106 1.63 0.20 1.34
CA LEU A 106 0.45 0.86 1.93
C LEU A 106 -0.06 2.06 1.11
N HIS A 107 0.71 2.54 0.14
CA HIS A 107 0.33 3.65 -0.74
C HIS A 107 -0.68 3.25 -1.83
N HIS A 108 -0.84 1.95 -2.10
CA HIS A 108 -1.78 1.47 -3.11
C HIS A 108 -3.06 0.92 -2.48
N ALA A 109 -4.19 1.17 -3.15
CA ALA A 109 -5.46 0.59 -2.76
C ALA A 109 -5.33 -0.95 -2.71
N MET A 110 -5.86 -1.55 -1.63
CA MET A 110 -5.84 -2.99 -1.44
C MET A 110 -6.49 -3.67 -2.64
N ARG A 111 -5.81 -4.68 -3.20
CA ARG A 111 -6.29 -5.44 -4.37
C ARG A 111 -6.69 -6.85 -3.97
N PRO A 112 -7.66 -7.46 -4.68
CA PRO A 112 -8.00 -8.85 -4.47
C PRO A 112 -6.80 -9.75 -4.76
N VAL A 113 -6.54 -10.68 -3.85
CA VAL A 113 -5.46 -11.67 -3.94
C VAL A 113 -6.03 -13.06 -4.15
N ILE A 114 -5.32 -13.86 -4.96
CA ILE A 114 -5.49 -15.31 -5.09
C ILE A 114 -4.18 -15.98 -4.67
N LEU A 115 -4.25 -16.89 -3.70
CA LEU A 115 -3.15 -17.78 -3.37
C LEU A 115 -3.22 -19.02 -4.25
N LEU A 116 -2.09 -19.45 -4.78
CA LEU A 116 -1.94 -20.70 -5.53
C LEU A 116 -0.81 -21.55 -4.93
N ASN A 117 -0.99 -22.86 -4.87
CA ASN A 117 0.09 -23.80 -4.59
C ASN A 117 0.81 -24.14 -5.91
N PHE A 118 2.07 -23.71 -6.03
CA PHE A 118 2.89 -23.91 -7.24
C PHE A 118 4.34 -24.24 -6.87
N PRO A 119 4.65 -25.51 -6.53
CA PRO A 119 5.94 -25.89 -5.95
C PRO A 119 7.16 -25.59 -6.82
N SER A 120 7.00 -25.60 -8.16
CA SER A 120 8.09 -25.30 -9.10
C SER A 120 8.54 -23.84 -9.07
N GLU A 121 7.76 -22.95 -8.44
CA GLU A 121 7.99 -21.50 -8.42
C GLU A 121 8.39 -21.00 -7.02
N TYR A 122 8.66 -21.92 -6.08
CA TYR A 122 9.16 -21.54 -4.76
C TYR A 122 10.57 -20.97 -4.87
N SER A 123 10.74 -19.74 -4.39
CA SER A 123 12.01 -19.01 -4.44
C SER A 123 12.46 -18.54 -3.05
N ILE A 124 11.56 -18.54 -2.07
CA ILE A 124 11.86 -18.14 -0.70
C ILE A 124 11.40 -19.19 0.31
N ALA A 125 12.15 -19.28 1.41
CA ALA A 125 11.76 -20.00 2.60
C ALA A 125 11.46 -19.01 3.74
N ALA A 126 10.21 -18.93 4.15
CA ALA A 126 9.78 -18.17 5.31
C ALA A 126 9.90 -19.03 6.58
N LEU A 127 10.66 -18.54 7.56
CA LEU A 127 10.79 -19.16 8.88
C LEU A 127 10.40 -18.15 9.96
N LYS A 128 9.55 -18.61 10.88
CA LYS A 128 9.29 -17.90 12.13
C LYS A 128 10.31 -18.38 13.15
N ILE A 129 11.21 -17.49 13.55
CA ILE A 129 12.24 -17.76 14.56
C ILE A 129 11.91 -17.02 15.86
N SER A 130 12.22 -17.64 17.00
CA SER A 130 12.03 -17.02 18.31
C SER A 130 13.24 -16.20 18.75
N THR A 131 14.43 -16.56 18.28
CA THR A 131 15.70 -15.89 18.60
C THR A 131 16.58 -15.79 17.36
N VAL A 132 17.36 -14.71 17.28
CA VAL A 132 18.26 -14.42 16.15
C VAL A 132 19.46 -15.39 16.13
N ASP A 133 19.80 -15.99 17.27
CA ASP A 133 20.90 -16.94 17.42
C ASP A 133 20.71 -18.24 16.61
N ALA A 134 19.51 -18.50 16.09
CA ALA A 134 19.23 -19.64 15.23
C ALA A 134 19.77 -19.47 13.80
N ILE A 135 20.11 -18.25 13.38
CA ILE A 135 20.51 -17.93 12.00
C ILE A 135 21.75 -18.69 11.53
N PRO A 136 22.86 -18.77 12.29
CA PRO A 136 24.04 -19.53 11.88
C PRO A 136 23.75 -21.03 11.70
N ALA A 137 22.85 -21.59 12.51
CA ALA A 137 22.43 -22.99 12.37
C ALA A 137 21.62 -23.19 11.08
N ILE A 138 20.70 -22.27 10.77
CA ILE A 138 19.91 -22.27 9.54
C ILE A 138 20.82 -22.13 8.31
N GLU A 139 21.79 -21.22 8.34
CA GLU A 139 22.77 -21.02 7.28
C GLU A 139 23.54 -22.30 6.99
N LYS A 140 24.07 -22.96 8.04
CA LYS A 140 24.81 -24.21 7.90
C LYS A 140 23.97 -25.31 7.25
N THR A 141 22.72 -25.46 7.68
CA THR A 141 21.80 -26.44 7.08
C THR A 141 21.47 -26.08 5.63
N TRP A 142 21.24 -24.80 5.34
CA TRP A 142 20.95 -24.33 3.99
C TRP A 142 22.11 -24.60 3.03
N SER A 143 23.33 -24.26 3.39
CA SER A 143 24.53 -24.51 2.57
C SER A 143 24.83 -25.99 2.36
N THR A 144 24.36 -26.86 3.26
CA THR A 144 24.50 -28.32 3.11
C THR A 144 23.52 -28.87 2.08
N ILE A 145 22.28 -28.35 2.06
CA ILE A 145 21.22 -28.80 1.15
C ILE A 145 21.36 -28.16 -0.23
N TYR A 146 21.77 -26.88 -0.27
CA TYR A 146 21.87 -26.06 -1.47
C TYR A 146 23.25 -25.37 -1.55
N PRO A 147 24.33 -26.12 -1.85
CA PRO A 147 25.69 -25.57 -1.87
C PRO A 147 25.91 -24.48 -2.94
N ASP A 148 25.13 -24.52 -4.03
CA ASP A 148 25.26 -23.58 -5.15
C ASP A 148 24.43 -22.28 -4.97
N GLN A 149 23.68 -22.16 -3.87
CA GLN A 149 22.77 -21.02 -3.62
C GLN A 149 23.33 -20.13 -2.50
N VAL A 150 23.44 -18.83 -2.78
CA VAL A 150 23.88 -17.85 -1.77
C VAL A 150 22.78 -17.67 -0.72
N PHE A 151 23.11 -17.98 0.54
CA PHE A 151 22.21 -17.74 1.66
C PHE A 151 22.00 -16.23 1.86
N ARG A 152 20.74 -15.80 1.87
CA ARG A 152 20.35 -14.42 2.16
C ARG A 152 19.22 -14.42 3.18
N VAL A 153 19.40 -13.66 4.26
CA VAL A 153 18.39 -13.46 5.29
C VAL A 153 17.86 -12.04 5.18
N ASN A 154 16.54 -11.93 5.06
CA ASN A 154 15.84 -10.66 5.14
C ASN A 154 14.83 -10.76 6.29
N PHE A 155 14.91 -9.85 7.26
CA PHE A 155 13.89 -9.74 8.29
C PHE A 155 12.68 -8.99 7.76
N VAL A 156 11.49 -9.48 8.11
CA VAL A 156 10.24 -8.81 7.75
C VAL A 156 10.15 -7.43 8.40
N ASP A 157 10.66 -7.27 9.62
CA ASP A 157 10.68 -6.00 10.34
C ASP A 157 11.53 -4.94 9.63
N ASP A 158 12.70 -5.32 9.12
CA ASP A 158 13.56 -4.42 8.35
C ASP A 158 12.90 -4.00 7.03
N MET A 159 12.17 -4.92 6.39
CA MET A 159 11.45 -4.64 5.16
C MET A 159 10.27 -3.69 5.41
N LEU A 160 9.52 -3.89 6.50
CA LEU A 160 8.50 -2.96 6.97
C LEU A 160 9.09 -1.58 7.29
N ALA A 161 10.23 -1.53 8.00
CA ALA A 161 10.90 -0.28 8.32
C ALA A 161 11.30 0.51 7.06
N ARG A 162 11.75 -0.16 5.99
CA ARG A 162 12.07 0.49 4.71
C ARG A 162 10.86 1.13 4.03
N PHE A 163 9.67 0.52 4.15
CA PHE A 163 8.43 1.14 3.67
C PHE A 163 8.16 2.45 4.41
N TYR A 164 8.26 2.46 5.74
CA TYR A 164 8.08 3.67 6.56
C TYR A 164 9.17 4.74 6.33
N LEU A 165 10.43 4.34 6.12
CA LEU A 165 11.51 5.28 5.85
C LEU A 165 11.30 6.05 4.55
N THR A 166 10.77 5.39 3.52
CA THR A 166 10.45 6.05 2.24
C THR A 166 9.40 7.14 2.42
N GLU A 167 8.41 6.91 3.29
CA GLU A 167 7.37 7.89 3.63
C GLU A 167 7.96 9.14 4.34
N ASN A 168 8.86 8.94 5.30
CA ASN A 168 9.50 10.04 6.02
C ASN A 168 10.41 10.90 5.13
N ILE A 169 11.10 10.30 4.16
CA ILE A 169 11.96 11.04 3.23
C ILE A 169 11.13 11.97 2.32
N LEU A 170 9.90 11.57 1.97
CA LEU A 170 8.99 12.39 1.15
C LEU A 170 8.36 13.55 1.93
N LEU A 171 8.12 13.39 3.23
CA LEU A 171 7.53 14.43 4.07
C LEU A 171 8.42 15.67 4.23
N GLY A 172 9.75 15.49 4.26
CA GLY A 172 10.70 16.60 4.42
C GLY A 172 10.58 17.68 3.33
N PRO A 173 10.73 17.33 2.03
CA PRO A 173 10.58 18.27 0.93
C PRO A 173 9.19 18.92 0.84
N ILE A 174 8.13 18.17 1.14
CA ILE A 174 6.75 18.68 1.11
C ILE A 174 6.57 19.80 2.15
N GLN A 175 7.08 19.60 3.37
CA GLN A 175 7.04 20.64 4.40
C GLN A 175 7.81 21.90 3.99
N LEU A 176 8.98 21.73 3.38
CA LEU A 176 9.77 22.85 2.87
C LEU A 176 9.00 23.63 1.78
N PHE A 177 8.41 22.94 0.80
CA PHE A 177 7.63 23.59 -0.25
C PHE A 177 6.37 24.25 0.26
N ALA A 178 5.68 23.64 1.23
CA ALA A 178 4.53 24.27 1.88
C ALA A 178 4.93 25.58 2.59
N LEU A 179 6.06 25.57 3.30
CA LEU A 179 6.57 26.78 3.96
C LEU A 179 6.95 27.86 2.95
N VAL A 180 7.61 27.51 1.85
CA VAL A 180 7.93 28.45 0.77
C VAL A 180 6.66 29.00 0.12
N ALA A 181 5.66 28.16 -0.14
CA ALA A 181 4.38 28.59 -0.71
C ALA A 181 3.66 29.59 0.20
N VAL A 182 3.67 29.38 1.52
CA VAL A 182 3.12 30.33 2.50
C VAL A 182 3.88 31.65 2.46
N LEU A 183 5.22 31.62 2.44
CA LEU A 183 6.03 32.84 2.35
C LEU A 183 5.78 33.63 1.07
N LEU A 184 5.69 32.94 -0.07
CA LEU A 184 5.34 33.56 -1.35
C LEU A 184 3.93 34.14 -1.34
N GLY A 185 2.97 33.46 -0.72
CA GLY A 185 1.62 33.99 -0.50
C GLY A 185 1.62 35.27 0.33
N CYS A 186 2.39 35.31 1.42
CA CYS A 186 2.55 36.51 2.25
C CYS A 186 3.23 37.66 1.50
N LEU A 187 4.23 37.38 0.66
CA LEU A 187 4.87 38.40 -0.19
C LEU A 187 3.92 38.95 -1.26
N GLY A 188 3.08 38.09 -1.84
CA GLY A 188 2.04 38.50 -2.78
C GLY A 188 1.01 39.43 -2.13
N LEU A 189 0.53 39.06 -0.93
CA LEU A 189 -0.37 39.90 -0.15
C LEU A 189 0.30 41.23 0.22
N TYR A 190 1.57 41.21 0.65
CA TYR A 190 2.32 42.42 0.96
C TYR A 190 2.45 43.35 -0.26
N GLY A 191 2.79 42.81 -1.44
CA GLY A 191 2.84 43.58 -2.69
C GLY A 191 1.50 44.23 -3.04
N LEU A 192 0.40 43.50 -2.88
CA LEU A 192 -0.96 44.03 -3.09
C LEU A 192 -1.26 45.18 -2.12
N THR A 193 -0.92 45.03 -0.83
CA THR A 193 -1.15 46.07 0.17
C THR A 193 -0.36 47.35 -0.11
N LEU A 194 0.91 47.22 -0.54
CA LEU A 194 1.73 48.37 -0.93
C LEU A 194 1.18 49.08 -2.16
N PHE A 195 0.71 48.34 -3.17
CA PHE A 195 0.11 48.92 -4.36
C PHE A 195 -1.16 49.72 -4.02
N ILE A 196 -2.06 49.17 -3.19
CA ILE A 196 -3.28 49.86 -2.75
C ILE A 196 -2.93 51.13 -1.95
N ALA A 197 -1.95 51.05 -1.06
CA ALA A 197 -1.49 52.20 -0.27
C ALA A 197 -0.89 53.30 -1.17
N ALA A 198 -0.07 52.93 -2.17
CA ALA A 198 0.50 53.86 -3.12
C ALA A 198 -0.55 54.49 -4.05
N ALA A 199 -1.52 53.70 -4.53
CA ALA A 199 -2.62 54.19 -5.36
C ALA A 199 -3.51 55.21 -4.63
N ARG A 200 -3.68 55.07 -3.31
CA ARG A 200 -4.48 55.99 -2.46
C ARG A 200 -3.63 57.03 -1.71
N ASN A 201 -2.37 57.23 -2.08
CA ASN A 201 -1.46 58.10 -1.35
C ASN A 201 -1.94 59.56 -1.26
N LYS A 202 -2.63 60.07 -2.30
CA LYS A 202 -3.22 61.43 -2.28
C LYS A 202 -4.33 61.56 -1.24
N GLU A 203 -5.21 60.57 -1.13
CA GLU A 203 -6.32 60.57 -0.18
C GLU A 203 -5.83 60.45 1.27
N ILE A 204 -4.86 59.55 1.50
CA ILE A 204 -4.23 59.33 2.80
C ILE A 204 -3.50 60.60 3.26
N SER A 205 -2.77 61.26 2.35
CA SER A 205 -2.05 62.51 2.64
C SER A 205 -2.99 63.65 3.03
N ILE A 206 -4.12 63.82 2.33
CA ILE A 206 -5.11 64.85 2.66
C ILE A 206 -5.71 64.58 4.05
N ARG A 207 -6.22 63.36 4.30
CA ARG A 207 -6.85 63.01 5.60
C ARG A 207 -5.88 63.13 6.79
N LYS A 208 -4.59 62.87 6.57
CA LYS A 208 -3.56 63.00 7.61
C LYS A 208 -3.29 64.46 8.01
N VAL A 209 -3.33 65.39 7.06
CA VAL A 209 -3.24 66.84 7.35
C VAL A 209 -4.47 67.33 8.11
N PHE A 210 -5.64 66.73 7.87
CA PHE A 210 -6.87 66.99 8.63
C PHE A 210 -6.95 66.29 10.01
N GLY A 211 -5.85 65.68 10.49
CA GLY A 211 -5.77 65.12 11.85
C GLY A 211 -6.38 63.74 12.04
N ALA A 212 -6.64 62.98 10.97
CA ALA A 212 -7.10 61.60 11.09
C ALA A 212 -6.04 60.71 11.77
N SER A 213 -6.48 59.80 12.65
CA SER A 213 -5.57 58.93 13.39
C SER A 213 -4.98 57.85 12.49
N VAL A 214 -3.73 57.46 12.75
CA VAL A 214 -3.04 56.40 11.99
C VAL A 214 -3.84 55.09 12.01
N ILE A 215 -4.49 54.80 13.15
CA ILE A 215 -5.33 53.60 13.33
C ILE A 215 -6.57 53.64 12.43
N SER A 216 -7.21 54.80 12.23
CA SER A 216 -8.35 54.94 11.32
C SER A 216 -7.98 54.72 9.84
N MET A 217 -6.75 55.08 9.44
CA MET A 217 -6.28 54.87 8.07
C MET A 217 -5.96 53.39 7.83
N VAL A 218 -5.29 52.74 8.79
CA VAL A 218 -4.96 51.31 8.72
C VAL A 218 -6.23 50.45 8.70
N THR A 219 -7.24 50.78 9.51
CA THR A 219 -8.50 50.02 9.56
C THR A 219 -9.36 50.21 8.30
N MET A 220 -9.32 51.38 7.66
CA MET A 220 -9.96 51.61 6.36
C MET A 220 -9.29 50.77 5.26
N LEU A 221 -7.97 50.77 5.19
CA LEU A 221 -7.21 49.96 4.23
C LEU A 221 -7.40 48.45 4.46
N ALA A 222 -7.45 48.01 5.72
CA ALA A 222 -7.69 46.61 6.07
C ALA A 222 -9.12 46.15 5.69
N LYS A 223 -10.13 47.01 5.84
CA LYS A 223 -11.50 46.72 5.38
C LYS A 223 -11.57 46.57 3.86
N ASP A 224 -10.94 47.48 3.12
CA ASP A 224 -10.92 47.41 1.65
C ASP A 224 -10.21 46.14 1.15
N LEU A 225 -9.14 45.72 1.82
CA LEU A 225 -8.44 44.46 1.53
C LEU A 225 -9.35 43.24 1.78
N SER A 226 -10.13 43.24 2.87
CA SER A 226 -11.04 42.14 3.21
C SER A 226 -12.28 42.02 2.30
N VAL A 227 -12.63 43.08 1.57
CA VAL A 227 -13.75 43.07 0.62
C VAL A 227 -13.32 42.51 -0.75
N TRP A 228 -12.01 42.53 -1.05
CA TRP A 228 -11.43 42.02 -2.28
C TRP A 228 -10.97 40.56 -2.20
N LEU A 229 -10.88 40.00 -0.99
CA LEU A 229 -10.43 38.65 -0.67
C LEU A 229 -11.65 37.74 -0.50
#